data_AF-A0A1T1B8Q7-F1
#
_entry.id   AF-A0A1T1B8Q7-F1
#
_cell.length_a   1.000
_cell.length_b   1.000
_cell.length_c   1.000
_cell.angle_alpha   90.00
_cell.angle_beta   90.00
_cell.angle_gamma   90.00
#
_symmetry.space_group_name_H-M   'P 1'
#
loop_
_entity.id
_entity.type
_entity.pdbx_description
1 polymer ?
#
loop_
_entity_poly.entity_id
_entity_poly.type
_entity_poly.pdbx_seq_one_letter_code
_entity_poly.pdbx_strand_id
1 'polypeptide(L)'
;MRNNTSKIYMFKVKEDYIFYLSELIIDTIQKSKRLKKYEDEIELILKNNADKKLVETEFFESISDKTSRLFQYIFNLIGDETKQAVSYRKFRKLLYKNKRILNIEISSLSQEEELIIGEFNKLRNWSLHIPESIYVHKREFFKVDEKFIDKYKLIIAVDYYKYFEIEFLAQLKDEINQVLEGVEIVLTKMKKTIQF
;
A
#
# COMPACT_ATOMS: atom_id res chain seq x y z
N MET A 1 29.20 -8.09 26.73
CA MET A 1 28.12 -7.52 25.88
C MET A 1 27.49 -8.64 25.06
N ARG A 2 26.25 -9.04 25.36
CA ARG A 2 25.49 -9.96 24.51
C ARG A 2 24.66 -9.12 23.54
N ASN A 3 25.15 -8.86 22.33
CA ASN A 3 24.34 -8.26 21.27
C ASN A 3 24.41 -9.16 20.03
N ASN A 4 23.58 -10.20 20.04
CA ASN A 4 23.26 -10.96 18.83
C ASN A 4 21.74 -10.93 18.62
N THR A 5 21.18 -9.72 18.54
CA THR A 5 19.79 -9.52 18.10
C THR A 5 19.79 -9.51 16.58
N SER A 6 19.55 -10.68 15.97
CA SER A 6 19.32 -10.81 14.53
C SER A 6 18.23 -9.84 14.08
N LYS A 7 18.50 -9.01 13.07
CA LYS A 7 17.50 -8.14 12.41
C LYS A 7 16.49 -8.93 11.55
N ILE A 8 16.60 -10.26 11.52
CA ILE A 8 15.81 -11.16 10.66
C ILE A 8 15.20 -12.25 11.53
N TYR A 9 13.89 -12.48 11.36
CA TYR A 9 13.18 -13.58 11.99
C TYR A 9 13.76 -14.92 11.52
N MET A 10 14.16 -15.78 12.45
CA MET A 10 14.76 -17.09 12.13
C MET A 10 13.70 -18.18 12.21
N PHE A 11 13.65 -19.02 11.18
CA PHE A 11 12.75 -20.15 11.11
C PHE A 11 13.53 -21.43 11.39
N LYS A 12 13.31 -22.03 12.57
CA LYS A 12 14.04 -23.21 13.04
C LYS A 12 13.12 -24.43 13.12
N VAL A 13 11.89 -24.22 13.58
CA VAL A 13 10.89 -25.27 13.77
C VAL A 13 9.60 -24.92 13.05
N LYS A 14 8.69 -25.89 12.94
CA LYS A 14 7.42 -25.75 12.22
C LYS A 14 6.55 -24.63 12.82
N GLU A 15 6.58 -24.49 14.13
CA GLU A 15 5.83 -23.51 14.92
C GLU A 15 6.22 -22.07 14.57
N ASP A 16 7.49 -21.84 14.19
CA ASP A 16 7.96 -20.52 13.76
C ASP A 16 7.22 -20.05 12.50
N TYR A 17 6.90 -20.96 11.57
CA TYR A 17 6.15 -20.64 10.36
C TYR A 17 4.68 -20.35 10.66
N ILE A 18 4.09 -21.07 11.62
CA ILE A 18 2.70 -20.86 12.07
C ILE A 18 2.56 -19.51 12.73
N PHE A 19 3.47 -19.19 13.66
CA PHE A 19 3.48 -17.91 14.36
C PHE A 19 3.64 -16.77 13.36
N TYR A 20 4.65 -16.85 12.48
CA TYR A 20 4.91 -15.80 11.50
C TYR A 20 3.73 -15.54 10.55
N LEU A 21 3.07 -16.61 10.07
CA LEU A 21 1.88 -16.48 9.23
C LEU A 21 0.69 -15.89 10.02
N SER A 22 0.51 -16.30 11.27
CA SER A 22 -0.52 -15.75 12.16
C SER A 22 -0.33 -14.24 12.35
N GLU A 23 0.89 -13.79 12.65
CA GLU A 23 1.20 -12.37 12.79
C GLU A 23 0.95 -11.59 11.49
N LEU A 24 1.35 -12.13 10.33
CA LEU A 24 1.04 -11.54 9.02
C LEU A 24 -0.47 -11.37 8.80
N ILE A 25 -1.27 -12.39 9.14
CA ILE A 25 -2.73 -12.34 9.01
C ILE A 25 -3.31 -11.29 9.94
N ILE A 26 -2.90 -11.28 11.21
CA ILE A 26 -3.37 -10.32 12.22
C ILE A 26 -3.07 -8.90 11.76
N ASP A 27 -1.82 -8.62 11.35
CA ASP A 27 -1.41 -7.30 10.93
C ASP A 27 -2.20 -6.84 9.70
N THR A 28 -2.37 -7.72 8.71
CA THR A 28 -3.11 -7.43 7.49
C THR A 28 -4.58 -7.11 7.81
N ILE A 29 -5.23 -7.89 8.68
CA ILE A 29 -6.61 -7.62 9.14
C ILE A 29 -6.71 -6.28 9.87
N GLN A 30 -5.76 -5.97 10.75
CA GLN A 30 -5.78 -4.70 11.49
C GLN A 30 -5.64 -3.50 10.55
N LYS A 31 -4.75 -3.58 9.55
CA LYS A 31 -4.55 -2.47 8.61
C LYS A 31 -5.71 -2.35 7.62
N SER A 32 -6.30 -3.46 7.16
CA SER A 32 -7.48 -3.42 6.28
C SER A 32 -8.70 -2.82 7.00
N LYS A 33 -8.94 -3.18 8.26
CA LYS A 33 -10.02 -2.56 9.07
C LYS A 33 -9.85 -1.05 9.22
N ARG A 34 -8.62 -0.58 9.43
CA ARG A 34 -8.33 0.86 9.50
C ARG A 34 -8.53 1.54 8.15
N LEU A 35 -8.19 0.87 7.05
CA LEU A 35 -8.38 1.40 5.71
C LEU A 35 -9.87 1.53 5.38
N LYS A 36 -10.67 0.50 5.71
CA LYS A 36 -12.13 0.54 5.59
C LYS A 36 -12.76 1.69 6.38
N LYS A 37 -12.28 1.96 7.59
CA LYS A 37 -12.73 3.14 8.37
C LYS A 37 -12.56 4.46 7.60
N TYR A 38 -11.46 4.63 6.87
CA TYR A 38 -11.25 5.85 6.08
C TYR A 38 -12.09 5.88 4.80
N GLU A 39 -12.45 4.72 4.24
CA GLU A 39 -13.43 4.66 3.16
C GLU A 39 -14.84 5.03 3.63
N ASP A 40 -15.25 4.57 4.82
CA ASP A 40 -16.51 5.01 5.46
C ASP A 40 -16.49 6.52 5.76
N GLU A 41 -15.34 7.05 6.20
CA GLU A 41 -15.13 8.50 6.41
C GLU A 41 -15.33 9.26 5.09
N ILE A 42 -14.67 8.84 4.00
CA ILE A 42 -14.83 9.41 2.65
C ILE A 42 -16.30 9.38 2.20
N GLU A 43 -17.00 8.27 2.40
CA GLU A 43 -18.41 8.16 2.02
C GLU A 43 -19.29 9.19 2.75
N LEU A 44 -19.07 9.38 4.06
CA LEU A 44 -19.80 10.39 4.83
C LEU A 44 -19.52 11.80 4.30
N ILE A 45 -18.27 12.07 3.93
CA ILE A 45 -17.85 13.37 3.39
C ILE A 45 -18.55 13.65 2.07
N LEU A 46 -18.49 12.69 1.14
CA LEU A 46 -19.13 12.81 -0.18
C LEU A 46 -20.63 13.04 -0.02
N LYS A 47 -21.28 12.31 0.89
CA LYS A 47 -22.70 12.48 1.19
C LYS A 47 -23.03 13.87 1.75
N ASN A 48 -22.23 14.38 2.68
CA ASN A 48 -22.45 15.68 3.33
C ASN A 48 -22.11 16.87 2.43
N ASN A 49 -21.47 16.63 1.28
CA ASN A 49 -21.03 17.67 0.34
C ASN A 49 -21.49 17.34 -1.09
N ALA A 50 -22.63 16.64 -1.24
CA ALA A 50 -23.11 16.13 -2.54
C ALA A 50 -23.38 17.24 -3.58
N ASP A 51 -23.63 18.48 -3.13
CA ASP A 51 -23.84 19.67 -3.94
C ASP A 51 -22.56 20.48 -4.21
N LYS A 52 -21.44 20.14 -3.53
CA LYS A 52 -20.17 20.85 -3.69
C LYS A 52 -19.32 20.22 -4.78
N LYS A 53 -18.55 21.06 -5.46
CA LYS A 53 -17.51 20.63 -6.42
C LYS A 53 -16.11 20.63 -5.81
N LEU A 54 -15.92 21.38 -4.73
CA LEU A 54 -14.63 21.64 -4.13
C LEU A 54 -14.67 21.36 -2.62
N VAL A 55 -13.55 20.87 -2.10
CA VAL A 55 -13.28 20.68 -0.66
C VAL A 55 -12.00 21.40 -0.27
N GLU A 56 -11.88 21.81 0.99
CA GLU A 56 -10.67 22.46 1.49
C GLU A 56 -9.46 21.53 1.43
N THR A 57 -8.29 22.12 1.18
CA THR A 57 -7.05 21.36 1.02
C THR A 57 -6.67 20.52 2.24
N GLU A 58 -6.73 21.11 3.44
CA GLU A 58 -6.43 20.39 4.68
C GLU A 58 -7.31 19.14 4.85
N PHE A 59 -8.55 19.24 4.39
CA PHE A 59 -9.51 18.16 4.45
C PHE A 59 -9.12 16.98 3.56
N PHE A 60 -8.82 17.26 2.29
CA PHE A 60 -8.39 16.26 1.33
C PHE A 60 -7.04 15.64 1.71
N GLU A 61 -6.04 16.47 2.01
CA GLU A 61 -4.69 16.02 2.35
C GLU A 61 -4.68 15.15 3.61
N SER A 62 -5.47 15.50 4.64
CA SER A 62 -5.60 14.70 5.85
C SER A 62 -6.08 13.26 5.55
N ILE A 63 -7.07 13.10 4.68
CA ILE A 63 -7.55 11.77 4.27
C ILE A 63 -6.50 11.05 3.42
N SER A 64 -5.95 11.74 2.42
CA SER A 64 -4.93 11.21 1.52
C SER A 64 -3.69 10.69 2.26
N ASP A 65 -3.21 11.42 3.27
CA ASP A 65 -2.05 11.02 4.08
C ASP A 65 -2.35 9.77 4.92
N LYS A 66 -3.53 9.73 5.54
CA LYS A 66 -3.99 8.59 6.34
C LYS A 66 -4.10 7.31 5.50
N THR A 67 -4.67 7.41 4.30
CA THR A 67 -4.87 6.27 3.39
C THR A 67 -3.55 5.84 2.76
N SER A 68 -2.72 6.78 2.29
CA SER A 68 -1.40 6.53 1.71
C SER A 68 -0.50 5.73 2.64
N ARG A 69 -0.49 6.09 3.94
CA ARG A 69 0.30 5.35 4.94
C ARG A 69 -0.16 3.90 5.08
N LEU A 70 -1.47 3.65 4.99
CA LEU A 70 -2.03 2.31 5.09
C LEU A 70 -1.81 1.50 3.82
N PHE A 71 -1.97 2.10 2.64
CA PHE A 71 -1.60 1.49 1.35
C PHE A 71 -0.15 1.01 1.39
N GLN A 72 0.80 1.87 1.74
CA GLN A 72 2.20 1.49 1.89
C GLN A 72 2.40 0.32 2.87
N TYR A 73 1.68 0.30 4.00
CA TYR A 73 1.79 -0.80 4.97
C TYR A 73 1.28 -2.11 4.39
N ILE A 74 0.09 -2.10 3.79
CA ILE A 74 -0.57 -3.27 3.21
C ILE A 74 0.25 -3.84 2.06
N PHE A 75 0.71 -2.97 1.15
CA PHE A 75 1.53 -3.39 0.02
C PHE A 75 2.86 -4.00 0.48
N ASN A 76 3.43 -3.52 1.60
CA ASN A 76 4.59 -4.16 2.20
C ASN A 76 4.26 -5.54 2.80
N LEU A 77 3.19 -5.65 3.59
CA LEU A 77 2.77 -6.91 4.23
C LEU A 77 2.43 -8.02 3.22
N ILE A 78 1.97 -7.66 2.03
CA ILE A 78 1.59 -8.64 1.03
C ILE A 78 2.69 -8.82 -0.01
N GLY A 79 3.12 -7.72 -0.63
CA GLY A 79 3.89 -7.72 -1.87
C GLY A 79 5.41 -7.57 -1.71
N ASP A 80 5.96 -7.13 -0.57
CA ASP A 80 7.40 -6.90 -0.46
C ASP A 80 8.21 -8.21 -0.63
N GLU A 81 9.42 -8.14 -1.17
CA GLU A 81 10.33 -9.28 -1.30
C GLU A 81 11.75 -8.99 -0.79
N THR A 82 11.98 -7.81 -0.23
CA THR A 82 13.28 -7.45 0.33
C THR A 82 13.64 -8.39 1.48
N LYS A 83 14.95 -8.66 1.64
CA LYS A 83 15.47 -9.71 2.54
C LYS A 83 14.93 -9.60 3.98
N GLN A 84 14.78 -8.38 4.48
CA GLN A 84 14.37 -8.08 5.86
C GLN A 84 12.86 -7.80 5.99
N ALA A 85 12.10 -7.73 4.88
CA ALA A 85 10.68 -7.39 4.94
C ALA A 85 9.84 -8.48 5.60
N VAL A 86 8.81 -8.05 6.32
CA VAL A 86 7.73 -8.92 6.77
C VAL A 86 6.64 -8.91 5.71
N SER A 87 6.59 -9.96 4.88
CA SER A 87 5.59 -10.05 3.82
C SER A 87 5.15 -11.47 3.51
N TYR A 88 3.92 -11.61 3.01
CA TYR A 88 3.36 -12.89 2.56
C TYR A 88 4.07 -13.44 1.33
N ARG A 89 4.36 -12.60 0.33
CA ARG A 89 5.09 -13.00 -0.88
C ARG A 89 6.46 -13.61 -0.56
N LYS A 90 7.24 -12.96 0.31
CA LYS A 90 8.54 -13.49 0.80
C LYS A 90 8.35 -14.76 1.62
N PHE A 91 7.40 -14.75 2.56
CA PHE A 91 7.11 -15.89 3.41
C PHE A 91 6.79 -17.14 2.60
N ARG A 92 5.95 -17.01 1.57
CA ARG A 92 5.52 -18.11 0.73
C ARG A 92 6.68 -18.72 -0.06
N LYS A 93 7.60 -17.90 -0.60
CA LYS A 93 8.85 -18.38 -1.22
C LYS A 93 9.70 -19.19 -0.24
N LEU A 94 9.83 -18.72 1.00
CA LEU A 94 10.56 -19.43 2.05
C LEU A 94 9.89 -20.76 2.43
N LEU A 95 8.57 -20.76 2.56
CA LEU A 95 7.78 -21.94 2.88
C LEU A 95 7.96 -23.00 1.79
N TYR A 96 7.84 -22.62 0.51
CA TYR A 96 8.06 -23.53 -0.62
C TYR A 96 9.44 -24.17 -0.64
N LYS A 97 10.49 -23.42 -0.30
CA LYS A 97 11.86 -23.93 -0.22
C LYS A 97 12.00 -24.99 0.88
N ASN A 98 11.29 -24.84 2.00
CA ASN A 98 11.44 -25.69 3.18
C ASN A 98 10.36 -26.77 3.32
N LYS A 99 9.36 -26.83 2.43
CA LYS A 99 8.18 -27.70 2.58
C LYS A 99 8.50 -29.19 2.84
N ARG A 100 9.55 -29.72 2.18
CA ARG A 100 9.99 -31.12 2.34
C ARG A 100 10.58 -31.38 3.72
N ILE A 101 11.34 -30.40 4.25
CA ILE A 101 11.96 -30.48 5.57
C ILE A 101 10.90 -30.37 6.66
N LEU A 102 9.89 -29.53 6.44
CA LEU A 102 8.81 -29.28 7.37
C LEU A 102 7.71 -30.35 7.33
N ASN A 103 7.73 -31.24 6.34
CA ASN A 103 6.68 -32.21 6.06
C ASN A 103 5.28 -31.57 6.02
N ILE A 104 5.15 -30.51 5.21
CA ILE A 104 3.88 -29.78 5.01
C ILE A 104 3.51 -29.70 3.53
N GLU A 105 2.21 -29.60 3.28
CA GLU A 105 1.70 -29.22 1.97
C GLU A 105 1.42 -27.72 1.91
N ILE A 106 1.65 -27.13 0.73
CA ILE A 106 1.42 -25.71 0.48
C ILE A 106 0.50 -25.61 -0.73
N SER A 107 -0.69 -25.07 -0.50
CA SER A 107 -1.66 -24.86 -1.57
C SER A 107 -1.10 -23.91 -2.63
N SER A 108 -1.23 -24.24 -3.91
CA SER A 108 -0.80 -23.41 -5.06
C SER A 108 -1.58 -22.09 -5.10
N LEU A 109 -1.00 -21.02 -5.65
CA LEU A 109 -1.77 -19.79 -5.87
C LEU A 109 -2.66 -19.99 -7.09
N SER A 110 -3.85 -19.41 -7.09
CA SER A 110 -4.61 -19.19 -8.32
C SER A 110 -3.93 -18.09 -9.16
N GLN A 111 -4.25 -18.02 -10.45
CA GLN A 111 -3.75 -16.95 -11.32
C GLN A 111 -4.13 -15.56 -10.79
N GLU A 112 -5.34 -15.42 -10.26
CA GLU A 112 -5.83 -14.18 -9.64
C GLU A 112 -5.00 -13.80 -8.41
N GLU A 113 -4.74 -14.75 -7.50
CA GLU A 113 -3.92 -14.52 -6.32
C GLU A 113 -2.49 -14.09 -6.69
N GLU A 114 -1.89 -14.70 -7.73
CA GLU A 114 -0.57 -14.30 -8.24
C GLU A 114 -0.55 -12.89 -8.82
N LEU A 115 -1.59 -12.53 -9.59
CA LEU A 115 -1.73 -11.20 -10.16
C LEU A 115 -1.86 -10.14 -9.07
N ILE A 116 -2.75 -10.33 -8.08
CA ILE A 116 -2.94 -9.37 -6.98
C ILE A 116 -1.65 -9.18 -6.18
N ILE A 117 -0.98 -10.27 -5.80
CA ILE A 117 0.30 -10.21 -5.07
C ILE A 117 1.41 -9.57 -5.94
N GLY A 118 1.32 -9.72 -7.27
CA GLY A 118 2.16 -9.02 -8.26
C GLY A 118 1.94 -7.52 -8.27
N GLU A 119 0.68 -7.09 -8.39
CA GLU A 119 0.32 -5.68 -8.41
C GLU A 119 0.66 -4.99 -7.09
N PHE A 120 0.42 -5.62 -5.94
CA PHE A 120 0.82 -5.06 -4.65
C PHE A 120 2.34 -4.91 -4.52
N ASN A 121 3.14 -5.78 -5.12
CA ASN A 121 4.59 -5.59 -5.20
C ASN A 121 4.98 -4.37 -6.06
N LYS A 122 4.32 -4.20 -7.23
CA LYS A 122 4.55 -3.03 -8.08
C LYS A 122 4.16 -1.74 -7.36
N LEU A 123 2.96 -1.68 -6.79
CA LEU A 123 2.45 -0.53 -6.05
C LEU A 123 3.34 -0.20 -4.85
N ARG A 124 3.84 -1.20 -4.12
CA ARG A 124 4.85 -1.00 -3.07
C ARG A 124 6.06 -0.24 -3.61
N ASN A 125 6.61 -0.67 -4.74
CA ASN A 125 7.80 -0.04 -5.33
C ASN A 125 7.51 1.38 -5.83
N TRP A 126 6.35 1.60 -6.44
CA TRP A 126 5.90 2.91 -6.89
C TRP A 126 5.62 3.88 -5.74
N SER A 127 5.06 3.40 -4.62
CA SER A 127 4.66 4.25 -3.48
C SER A 127 5.81 4.96 -2.77
N LEU A 128 7.05 4.57 -3.04
CA LEU A 128 8.27 5.20 -2.50
C LEU A 128 9.04 6.00 -3.57
N HIS A 129 8.52 6.06 -4.80
CA HIS A 129 9.13 6.74 -5.92
C HIS A 129 8.35 8.03 -6.24
N ILE A 130 9.08 9.14 -6.37
CA ILE A 130 8.51 10.40 -6.87
C ILE A 130 8.90 10.49 -8.36
N PRO A 131 7.94 10.35 -9.29
CA PRO A 131 8.24 10.35 -10.72
C PRO A 131 8.52 11.75 -11.26
N GLU A 132 9.53 11.87 -12.13
CA GLU A 132 9.87 13.14 -12.80
C GLU A 132 8.75 13.69 -13.69
N SER A 133 7.82 12.83 -14.14
CA SER A 133 6.64 13.24 -14.91
C SER A 133 5.79 14.29 -14.19
N ILE A 134 5.83 14.34 -12.84
CA ILE A 134 5.18 15.41 -12.08
C ILE A 134 5.71 16.79 -12.51
N TYR A 135 7.01 16.92 -12.73
CA TYR A 135 7.60 18.18 -13.18
C TYR A 135 7.26 18.50 -14.64
N VAL A 136 7.17 17.48 -15.49
CA VAL A 136 6.72 17.63 -16.88
C VAL A 136 5.30 18.17 -16.92
N HIS A 137 4.36 17.51 -16.22
CA HIS A 137 2.97 17.94 -16.16
C HIS A 137 2.80 19.31 -15.50
N LYS A 138 3.58 19.60 -14.46
CA LYS A 138 3.59 20.94 -13.85
C LYS A 138 4.00 22.00 -14.86
N ARG A 139 5.07 21.76 -15.62
CA ARG A 139 5.56 22.69 -16.66
C ARG A 139 4.51 22.91 -17.74
N GLU A 140 3.85 21.84 -18.18
CA GLU A 140 2.77 21.88 -19.19
C GLU A 140 1.54 22.64 -18.69
N PHE A 141 1.06 22.31 -17.49
CA PHE A 141 -0.13 22.90 -16.88
C PHE A 141 0.00 24.41 -16.68
N PHE A 142 1.12 24.86 -16.12
CA PHE A 142 1.40 26.28 -15.91
C PHE A 142 1.97 26.97 -17.15
N LYS A 143 2.14 26.25 -18.26
CA LYS A 143 2.71 26.75 -19.54
C LYS A 143 4.04 27.46 -19.32
N VAL A 144 4.92 26.86 -18.52
CA VAL A 144 6.23 27.40 -18.16
C VAL A 144 7.20 27.23 -19.32
N ASP A 145 7.36 28.29 -20.11
CA ASP A 145 8.29 28.39 -21.23
C ASP A 145 9.63 29.04 -20.83
N GLU A 146 10.55 29.15 -21.79
CA GLU A 146 11.89 29.74 -21.57
C GLU A 146 11.82 31.21 -21.12
N LYS A 147 10.85 31.97 -21.63
CA LYS A 147 10.68 33.39 -21.29
C LYS A 147 10.19 33.55 -19.85
N PHE A 148 9.27 32.69 -19.41
CA PHE A 148 8.81 32.66 -18.03
C PHE A 148 9.97 32.37 -17.07
N ILE A 149 10.79 31.36 -17.38
CA ILE A 149 11.94 30.99 -16.54
C ILE A 149 12.94 32.15 -16.47
N ASP A 150 13.34 32.74 -17.59
CA ASP A 150 14.34 33.82 -17.58
C ASP A 150 13.86 35.05 -16.80
N LYS A 151 12.56 35.38 -16.92
CA LYS A 151 11.94 36.49 -16.19
C LYS A 151 11.93 36.28 -14.67
N TYR A 152 11.72 35.05 -14.21
CA TYR A 152 11.53 34.74 -12.79
C TYR A 152 12.66 33.92 -12.15
N LYS A 153 13.82 33.77 -12.83
CA LYS A 153 14.95 32.92 -12.38
C LYS A 153 15.52 33.21 -10.99
N LEU A 154 15.24 34.39 -10.42
CA LEU A 154 15.67 34.79 -9.07
C LEU A 154 14.57 34.63 -8.01
N ILE A 155 13.38 34.16 -8.39
CA ILE A 155 12.22 33.99 -7.51
C ILE A 155 11.86 32.51 -7.48
N ILE A 156 11.83 31.94 -6.28
CA ILE A 156 11.33 30.58 -6.06
C ILE A 156 9.86 30.70 -5.68
N ALA A 157 8.97 30.36 -6.61
CA ALA A 157 7.53 30.29 -6.33
C ALA A 157 7.19 29.00 -5.59
N VAL A 158 6.39 29.12 -4.53
CA VAL A 158 5.82 27.99 -3.78
C VAL A 158 4.32 27.98 -4.06
N ASP A 159 3.84 26.88 -4.63
CA ASP A 159 2.41 26.74 -4.93
C ASP A 159 1.65 26.38 -3.65
N TYR A 160 0.51 27.03 -3.45
CA TYR A 160 -0.42 26.71 -2.37
C TYR A 160 -1.82 26.55 -2.95
N TYR A 161 -2.41 25.39 -2.73
CA TYR A 161 -3.78 25.09 -3.14
C TYR A 161 -4.69 25.28 -1.93
N LYS A 162 -5.80 26.02 -2.13
CA LYS A 162 -6.82 26.21 -1.08
C LYS A 162 -7.89 25.12 -1.11
N TYR A 163 -8.13 24.58 -2.30
CA TYR A 163 -9.21 23.63 -2.56
C TYR A 163 -8.76 22.55 -3.52
N PHE A 164 -9.36 21.37 -3.39
CA PHE A 164 -9.30 20.28 -4.35
C PHE A 164 -10.69 19.96 -4.88
N GLU A 165 -10.75 19.37 -6.07
CA GLU A 165 -11.98 18.81 -6.61
C GLU A 165 -12.43 17.63 -5.75
N ILE A 166 -13.71 17.62 -5.37
CA ILE A 166 -14.28 16.56 -4.53
C ILE A 166 -14.22 15.19 -5.22
N GLU A 167 -14.13 15.16 -6.55
CA GLU A 167 -13.99 13.95 -7.35
C GLU A 167 -12.74 13.14 -6.96
N PHE A 168 -11.65 13.80 -6.53
CA PHE A 168 -10.45 13.09 -6.07
C PHE A 168 -10.71 12.24 -4.82
N LEU A 169 -11.67 12.61 -3.96
CA LEU A 169 -12.09 11.76 -2.85
C LEU A 169 -12.88 10.54 -3.34
N ALA A 170 -13.73 10.71 -4.35
CA ALA A 170 -14.46 9.59 -4.95
C ALA A 170 -13.51 8.58 -5.59
N GLN A 171 -12.52 9.07 -6.35
CA GLN A 171 -11.46 8.23 -6.93
C GLN A 171 -10.66 7.50 -5.84
N LEU A 172 -10.27 8.19 -4.77
CA LEU A 172 -9.57 7.57 -3.64
C LEU A 172 -10.43 6.50 -2.95
N LYS A 173 -11.75 6.70 -2.81
CA LYS A 173 -12.67 5.66 -2.30
C LYS A 173 -12.65 4.42 -3.18
N ASP A 174 -12.70 4.58 -4.50
CA ASP A 174 -12.67 3.46 -5.43
C ASP A 174 -11.34 2.70 -5.34
N GLU A 175 -10.21 3.42 -5.25
CA GLU A 175 -8.89 2.81 -5.04
C GLU A 175 -8.83 2.02 -3.72
N ILE A 176 -9.38 2.57 -2.64
CA ILE A 176 -9.43 1.87 -1.35
C ILE A 176 -10.24 0.57 -1.48
N ASN A 177 -11.39 0.61 -2.14
CA ASN A 177 -12.22 -0.57 -2.33
C ASN A 177 -11.50 -1.67 -3.12
N GLN A 178 -10.84 -1.32 -4.23
CA GLN A 178 -10.02 -2.26 -4.99
C GLN A 178 -8.91 -2.90 -4.14
N VAL A 179 -8.23 -2.10 -3.31
CA VAL A 179 -7.20 -2.62 -2.41
C VAL A 179 -7.80 -3.56 -1.35
N LEU A 180 -8.95 -3.20 -0.76
CA LEU A 180 -9.62 -4.04 0.25
C LEU A 180 -10.08 -5.38 -0.34
N GLU A 181 -10.62 -5.38 -1.55
CA GLU A 181 -10.98 -6.61 -2.28
C GLU A 181 -9.77 -7.51 -2.50
N GLY A 182 -8.67 -6.95 -3.02
CA GLY A 182 -7.43 -7.69 -3.20
C GLY A 182 -6.85 -8.24 -1.89
N VAL A 183 -6.95 -7.46 -0.80
CA VAL A 183 -6.55 -7.90 0.54
C VAL A 183 -7.38 -9.08 1.02
N GLU A 184 -8.71 -9.08 0.82
CA GLU A 184 -9.58 -10.16 1.29
C GLU A 184 -9.29 -11.49 0.56
N ILE A 185 -9.05 -11.42 -0.76
CA ILE A 185 -8.65 -12.58 -1.56
C ILE A 185 -7.35 -13.17 -1.00
N VAL A 186 -6.33 -12.33 -0.81
CA VAL A 186 -5.04 -12.78 -0.28
C VAL A 186 -5.17 -13.28 1.16
N LEU A 187 -5.94 -12.62 2.03
CA LEU A 187 -6.18 -13.05 3.41
C LEU A 187 -6.83 -14.43 3.47
N THR A 188 -7.83 -14.68 2.63
CA THR A 188 -8.47 -15.99 2.50
C THR A 188 -7.44 -17.06 2.12
N LYS A 189 -6.50 -16.71 1.23
CA LYS A 189 -5.39 -17.59 0.88
C LYS A 189 -4.40 -17.80 2.02
N MET A 190 -4.02 -16.75 2.75
CA MET A 190 -3.11 -16.83 3.90
C MET A 190 -3.62 -17.86 4.92
N LYS A 191 -4.91 -17.79 5.28
CA LYS A 191 -5.57 -18.70 6.24
C LYS A 191 -5.55 -20.18 5.81
N LYS A 192 -5.40 -20.46 4.51
CA LYS A 192 -5.37 -21.81 3.92
C LYS A 192 -3.99 -22.20 3.39
N THR A 193 -2.95 -21.40 3.68
CA THR A 193 -1.62 -21.58 3.07
C THR A 193 -0.91 -22.82 3.58
N ILE A 194 -0.96 -23.05 4.90
CA ILE A 194 -0.35 -24.22 5.53
C ILE A 194 -1.45 -25.21 5.85
N GLN A 195 -1.31 -26.43 5.34
CA GLN A 195 -2.15 -27.57 5.70
C GLN A 195 -1.26 -28.58 6.44
N PHE A 196 -1.74 -29.06 7.57
CA PHE A 196 -1.07 -30.06 8.41
C PHE A 196 -1.72 -31.41 8.27
#